data_AF-A0A967VQK7-F1
#
_entry.id   AF-A0A967VQK7-F1
#
_cell.length_a   1.000
_cell.length_b   1.000
_cell.length_c   1.000
_cell.angle_alpha   90.00
_cell.angle_beta   90.00
_cell.angle_gamma   90.00
#
_symmetry.space_group_name_H-M   'P 1'
#
loop_
_entity.id
_entity.type
_entity.pdbx_description
1 polymer ?
#
loop_
_entity_poly.entity_id
_entity_poly.type
_entity_poly.pdbx_seq_one_letter_code
_entity_poly.pdbx_strand_id
1 'polypeptide(L)'
;VAGGVLGPAFALEGYAFFIEAIFLGLYLYGWDRLSPRAHWLTGIPVALSGLLSGILVVAANAWMQTPTGLEAALAGPELTITDPAAVGPLAITDALAVFRSPSWFQMALHSSLSCY
;
A
#
# COMPACT_ATOMS: atom_id res chain seq x y z
N VAL A 1 -13.19 -12.75 -1.53
CA VAL A 1 -13.65 -11.35 -1.33
C VAL A 1 -12.52 -10.42 -0.88
N ALA A 2 -11.76 -10.73 0.18
CA ALA A 2 -10.61 -9.91 0.62
C ALA A 2 -9.53 -9.67 -0.47
N GLY A 3 -9.32 -10.65 -1.38
CA GLY A 3 -8.36 -10.51 -2.48
C GLY A 3 -8.64 -9.37 -3.47
N GLY A 4 -9.90 -8.91 -3.60
CA GLY A 4 -10.25 -7.80 -4.50
C GLY A 4 -9.80 -6.41 -4.00
N VAL A 5 -9.55 -6.26 -2.70
CA VAL A 5 -9.05 -5.01 -2.09
C VAL A 5 -7.57 -5.14 -1.73
N LEU A 6 -7.17 -6.27 -1.13
CA LEU A 6 -5.80 -6.49 -0.71
C LEU A 6 -4.84 -6.75 -1.89
N GLY A 7 -5.31 -7.45 -2.94
CA GLY A 7 -4.49 -7.78 -4.10
C GLY A 7 -3.96 -6.53 -4.81
N PRO A 8 -4.82 -5.58 -5.20
CA PRO A 8 -4.38 -4.32 -5.80
C PRO A 8 -3.50 -3.46 -4.87
N ALA A 9 -3.78 -3.45 -3.56
CA ALA A 9 -2.95 -2.72 -2.58
C ALA A 9 -1.52 -3.31 -2.48
N PHE A 10 -1.39 -4.63 -2.40
CA PHE A 10 -0.08 -5.31 -2.41
C PHE A 10 0.63 -5.20 -3.75
N ALA A 11 -0.09 -5.07 -4.87
CA ALA A 11 0.52 -4.76 -6.15
C ALA A 11 1.18 -3.37 -6.13
N LEU A 12 0.52 -2.34 -5.58
CA LEU A 12 1.12 -1.01 -5.40
C LEU A 12 2.32 -1.03 -4.45
N GLU A 13 2.24 -1.80 -3.37
CA GLU A 13 3.38 -2.01 -2.48
C GLU A 13 4.57 -2.61 -3.24
N GLY A 14 4.34 -3.63 -4.06
CA GLY A 14 5.37 -4.26 -4.88
C GLY A 14 6.07 -3.27 -5.82
N TYR A 15 5.34 -2.30 -6.39
CA TYR A 15 5.95 -1.22 -7.18
C TYR A 15 6.82 -0.29 -6.33
N ALA A 16 6.35 0.10 -5.14
CA ALA A 16 7.12 0.94 -4.22
C ALA A 16 8.41 0.22 -3.78
N PHE A 17 8.31 -1.04 -3.36
CA PHE A 17 9.44 -1.87 -3.00
C PHE A 17 10.43 -2.07 -4.16
N PHE A 18 9.93 -2.23 -5.39
CA PHE A 18 10.81 -2.37 -6.55
C PHE A 18 11.59 -1.09 -6.85
N ILE A 19 10.96 0.09 -6.70
CA ILE A 19 11.65 1.38 -6.79
C ILE A 19 12.74 1.46 -5.72
N GLU A 20 12.42 1.10 -4.48
CA GLU A 20 13.41 1.06 -3.39
C GLU A 20 14.59 0.17 -3.77
N ALA A 21 14.33 -1.05 -4.25
CA ALA A 21 15.37 -2.02 -4.61
C ALA A 21 16.29 -1.51 -5.74
N ILE A 22 15.75 -0.83 -6.76
CA ILE A 22 16.55 -0.25 -7.85
C ILE A 22 17.49 0.84 -7.30
N PHE A 23 16.95 1.79 -6.54
CA PHE A 23 17.73 2.92 -6.05
C PHE A 23 18.68 2.52 -4.92
N LEU A 24 18.31 1.54 -4.09
CA LEU A 24 19.21 0.94 -3.12
C LEU A 24 20.36 0.23 -3.82
N GLY A 25 20.12 -0.47 -4.93
CA GLY A 25 21.17 -1.01 -5.78
C GLY A 25 22.11 0.07 -6.33
N LEU A 26 21.57 1.20 -6.81
CA LEU A 26 22.36 2.35 -7.24
C LEU A 26 23.18 2.96 -6.09
N TYR A 27 22.60 3.07 -4.90
CA TYR A 27 23.28 3.61 -3.72
C TYR A 27 24.42 2.70 -3.27
N LEU A 28 24.21 1.39 -3.24
CA LEU A 28 25.21 0.41 -2.81
C LEU A 28 26.38 0.28 -3.80
N TYR A 29 26.09 0.24 -5.11
CA TYR A 29 27.12 0.02 -6.14
C TYR A 29 27.62 1.29 -6.83
N GLY A 30 27.06 2.45 -6.47
CA GLY A 30 27.33 3.73 -7.13
C GLY A 30 28.49 4.54 -6.56
N TRP A 31 29.17 4.10 -5.50
CA TRP A 31 30.15 4.91 -4.76
C TRP A 31 31.26 5.51 -5.62
N ASP A 32 31.90 4.69 -6.46
CA ASP A 32 32.96 5.13 -7.39
C ASP A 32 32.45 5.40 -8.81
N ARG A 33 31.14 5.24 -9.06
CA ARG A 33 30.52 5.32 -10.40
C ARG A 33 29.61 6.53 -10.59
N LEU A 34 29.14 7.13 -9.50
CA LEU A 34 28.27 8.30 -9.48
C LEU A 34 29.02 9.50 -8.93
N SER A 35 28.64 10.70 -9.36
CA SER A 35 29.13 11.93 -8.70
C SER A 35 28.62 11.97 -7.25
N PRO A 36 29.33 12.62 -6.30
CA PRO A 36 28.92 12.68 -4.90
C PRO A 36 27.50 13.20 -4.69
N ARG A 37 27.06 14.17 -5.50
CA ARG A 37 25.68 14.69 -5.47
C ARG A 37 24.67 13.66 -5.98
N ALA A 38 24.98 12.97 -7.08
CA ALA A 38 24.12 11.94 -7.63
C ALA A 38 23.97 10.77 -6.67
N HIS A 39 25.06 10.34 -6.02
CA HIS A 39 25.03 9.28 -5.00
C HIS A 39 24.11 9.67 -3.84
N TRP A 40 24.27 10.85 -3.27
CA TRP A 40 23.38 11.34 -2.20
C TRP A 40 21.90 11.41 -2.63
N LEU A 41 21.63 11.87 -3.86
CA LEU A 41 20.27 11.93 -4.41
C LEU A 41 19.62 10.56 -4.58
N THR A 42 20.38 9.46 -4.73
CA THR A 42 19.80 8.11 -4.79
C THR A 42 19.18 7.67 -3.46
N GLY A 43 19.55 8.27 -2.33
CA GLY A 43 18.94 7.98 -1.03
C GLY A 43 17.54 8.54 -0.85
N ILE A 44 17.17 9.61 -1.57
CA ILE A 44 15.83 10.23 -1.48
C ILE A 44 14.72 9.27 -1.93
N PRO A 45 14.77 8.68 -3.14
CA PRO A 45 13.76 7.73 -3.57
C PRO A 45 13.74 6.47 -2.71
N VAL A 46 14.88 6.03 -2.14
CA VAL A 46 14.92 4.92 -1.17
C VAL A 46 14.06 5.26 0.05
N ALA A 47 14.28 6.41 0.68
CA ALA A 47 13.52 6.81 1.87
C ALA A 47 12.02 7.02 1.57
N LEU A 48 11.68 7.66 0.44
CA LEU A 48 10.29 7.92 0.06
C LEU A 48 9.53 6.65 -0.31
N SER A 49 10.16 5.74 -1.06
CA SER A 49 9.52 4.49 -1.47
C SER A 49 9.33 3.53 -0.30
N GLY A 50 10.31 3.42 0.61
CA GLY A 50 10.17 2.62 1.82
C GLY A 50 9.07 3.14 2.74
N LEU A 51 8.96 4.46 2.92
CA LEU A 51 7.85 5.05 3.67
C LEU A 51 6.49 4.75 3.03
N LEU A 52 6.38 4.92 1.70
CA LEU A 52 5.15 4.62 0.97
C LEU A 52 4.77 3.13 1.06
N SER A 53 5.75 2.23 0.95
CA SER A 53 5.56 0.79 1.11
C SER A 53 5.01 0.46 2.49
N GLY A 54 5.62 1.00 3.55
CA GLY A 54 5.17 0.82 4.92
C GLY A 54 3.73 1.32 5.14
N ILE A 55 3.38 2.47 4.58
CA ILE A 55 2.01 3.02 4.66
C ILE A 55 1.00 2.08 3.99
N LEU A 56 1.32 1.52 2.80
CA LEU A 56 0.43 0.61 2.08
C LEU A 56 0.19 -0.71 2.84
N VAL A 57 1.25 -1.30 3.41
CA VAL A 57 1.13 -2.51 4.25
C VAL A 57 0.28 -2.26 5.48
N VAL A 58 0.53 -1.15 6.16
CA VAL A 58 -0.20 -0.81 7.39
C VAL A 58 -1.65 -0.43 7.07
N ALA A 59 -1.92 0.23 5.95
CA ALA A 59 -3.28 0.50 5.49
C ALA A 59 -4.03 -0.79 5.14
N ALA A 60 -3.38 -1.76 4.51
CA ALA A 60 -3.95 -3.08 4.27
C ALA A 60 -4.28 -3.80 5.59
N ASN A 61 -3.37 -3.76 6.57
CA ASN A 61 -3.62 -4.32 7.90
C ASN A 61 -4.76 -3.59 8.62
N ALA A 62 -4.85 -2.26 8.53
CA ALA A 62 -5.93 -1.47 9.10
C ALA A 62 -7.30 -1.84 8.50
N TRP A 63 -7.35 -2.05 7.18
CA TRP A 63 -8.55 -2.53 6.50
C TRP A 63 -8.92 -3.96 6.92
N MET A 64 -7.94 -4.85 7.16
CA MET A 64 -8.21 -6.19 7.68
C MET A 64 -8.81 -6.16 9.09
N GLN A 65 -8.42 -5.20 9.94
CA GLN A 65 -8.98 -5.02 11.28
C GLN A 65 -10.38 -4.39 11.26
N THR A 66 -10.67 -3.52 10.29
CA THR A 66 -11.97 -2.86 10.13
C THR A 66 -12.35 -2.80 8.65
N PRO A 67 -12.93 -3.89 8.10
CA PRO A 67 -13.25 -3.96 6.68
C PRO A 67 -14.39 -2.98 6.36
N THR A 68 -14.11 -2.02 5.49
CA THR A 68 -15.08 -1.04 4.98
C THR A 68 -15.27 -1.19 3.48
N GLY A 69 -16.46 -0.85 2.98
CA GLY A 69 -16.80 -0.96 1.55
C GLY A 69 -17.28 -2.34 1.10
N LEU A 70 -17.46 -3.30 2.01
CA LEU A 70 -18.30 -4.47 1.77
C LEU A 70 -19.72 -4.14 2.24
N GLU A 71 -20.69 -4.03 1.33
CA GLU A 71 -22.09 -4.07 1.74
C GLU A 71 -22.42 -5.48 2.20
N ALA A 72 -22.65 -5.64 3.51
CA ALA A 72 -23.17 -6.87 4.08
C ALA A 72 -24.64 -7.00 3.67
N ALA A 73 -24.94 -7.82 2.68
CA ALA A 73 -26.30 -8.30 2.51
C ALA A 73 -26.66 -9.16 3.74
N LEU A 74 -27.60 -8.68 4.54
CA LEU A 74 -28.25 -9.38 5.66
C LEU A 74 -29.15 -10.52 5.15
N ALA A 75 -28.61 -11.45 4.34
CA ALA A 75 -29.33 -12.61 3.83
C ALA A 75 -28.40 -13.83 3.68
N GLY A 76 -28.01 -14.41 4.82
CA GLY A 76 -27.35 -15.73 4.89
C GLY A 76 -25.89 -15.71 5.39
N PRO A 77 -25.32 -16.90 5.70
CA PRO A 77 -23.98 -17.05 6.30
C PRO A 77 -22.81 -16.73 5.35
N GLU A 78 -23.08 -16.18 4.17
CA GLU A 78 -22.11 -16.01 3.09
C GLU A 78 -22.13 -14.57 2.57
N LEU A 79 -20.98 -13.89 2.72
CA LEU A 79 -20.75 -12.52 2.23
C LEU A 79 -20.76 -12.49 0.70
N THR A 80 -21.96 -12.36 0.12
CA THR A 80 -22.18 -12.31 -1.32
C THR A 80 -22.42 -10.87 -1.77
N ILE A 81 -21.66 -10.41 -2.77
CA ILE A 81 -21.85 -9.10 -3.42
C ILE A 81 -23.21 -9.13 -4.11
N THR A 82 -24.19 -8.37 -3.61
CA THR A 82 -25.59 -8.46 -4.09
C THR A 82 -25.91 -7.45 -5.20
N ASP A 83 -25.00 -6.57 -5.60
CA ASP A 83 -25.25 -5.72 -6.77
C ASP A 83 -23.97 -5.27 -7.50
N PRO A 84 -23.60 -5.91 -8.63
CA PRO A 84 -22.52 -5.48 -9.52
C PRO A 84 -22.78 -4.14 -10.23
N ALA A 85 -24.00 -3.57 -10.14
CA ALA A 85 -24.36 -2.29 -10.75
C ALA A 85 -24.38 -1.12 -9.74
N ALA A 86 -24.61 -1.39 -8.44
CA ALA A 86 -24.50 -0.38 -7.38
C ALA A 86 -23.04 -0.05 -7.03
N VAL A 87 -22.15 -1.03 -7.21
CA VAL A 87 -20.71 -0.80 -7.24
C VAL A 87 -20.32 -0.79 -8.71
N GLY A 88 -20.30 0.39 -9.34
CA GLY A 88 -19.82 0.53 -10.72
C GLY A 88 -18.47 -0.18 -10.93
N PRO A 89 -18.01 -0.41 -12.18
CA PRO A 89 -17.00 -1.41 -12.61
C PRO A 89 -15.63 -1.47 -11.88
N LEU A 90 -15.42 -0.67 -10.84
CA LEU A 90 -14.21 -0.44 -10.05
C LEU A 90 -14.13 -1.26 -8.75
N ALA A 91 -15.14 -2.08 -8.41
CA ALA A 91 -15.23 -2.84 -7.15
C ALA A 91 -14.12 -3.89 -6.91
N ILE A 92 -13.31 -4.20 -7.92
CA ILE A 92 -12.33 -5.30 -7.89
C ILE A 92 -10.90 -4.79 -8.21
N THR A 93 -10.73 -3.49 -8.49
CA THR A 93 -9.46 -2.88 -8.94
C THR A 93 -9.00 -1.68 -8.11
N ASP A 94 -9.74 -1.30 -7.07
CA ASP A 94 -9.42 -0.10 -6.30
C ASP A 94 -8.36 -0.38 -5.23
N ALA A 95 -7.09 -0.24 -5.61
CA ALA A 95 -5.95 -0.35 -4.71
C ALA A 95 -5.97 0.69 -3.57
N LEU A 96 -6.73 1.76 -3.71
CA LEU A 96 -6.86 2.80 -2.69
C LEU A 96 -8.01 2.53 -1.72
N ALA A 97 -8.79 1.45 -1.90
CA ALA A 97 -9.89 1.10 -1.01
C ALA A 97 -9.43 0.82 0.43
N VAL A 98 -8.17 0.41 0.64
CA VAL A 98 -7.58 0.23 1.98
C VAL A 98 -7.56 1.53 2.81
N PHE A 99 -7.49 2.69 2.14
CA PHE A 99 -7.54 4.02 2.76
C PHE A 99 -8.96 4.48 3.13
N ARG A 100 -9.98 3.67 2.88
CA ARG A 100 -11.34 3.95 3.36
C ARG A 100 -11.59 3.48 4.79
N SER A 101 -10.64 2.78 5.41
CA SER A 101 -10.74 2.39 6.82
C SER A 101 -10.52 3.62 7.74
N PRO A 102 -11.23 3.79 8.86
CA PRO A 102 -11.01 4.96 9.73
C PRO A 102 -9.64 4.95 10.42
N SER A 103 -9.06 3.75 10.59
CA SER A 103 -7.86 3.51 11.39
C SER A 103 -6.54 3.59 10.62
N TRP A 104 -6.55 3.57 9.27
CA TRP A 104 -5.29 3.53 8.49
C TRP A 104 -4.37 4.69 8.82
N PHE A 105 -4.91 5.90 9.00
CA PHE A 105 -4.08 7.09 9.18
C PHE A 105 -3.34 7.03 10.51
N GLN A 106 -4.03 6.67 11.58
CA GLN A 106 -3.44 6.57 12.91
C GLN A 106 -2.40 5.44 12.97
N MET A 107 -2.71 4.28 12.37
CA MET A 107 -1.78 3.14 12.33
C MET A 107 -0.55 3.47 11.48
N ALA A 108 -0.74 4.06 10.30
CA ALA A 108 0.34 4.46 9.41
C ALA A 108 1.24 5.51 10.07
N LEU A 109 0.66 6.52 10.73
CA LEU A 109 1.40 7.53 11.46
C LEU A 109 2.20 6.92 12.61
N HIS A 110 1.56 6.12 13.45
CA HIS A 110 2.22 5.48 14.59
C HIS A 110 3.35 4.56 14.15
N SER A 111 3.11 3.72 13.13
CA SER A 111 4.12 2.79 12.60
C SER A 111 5.28 3.53 11.96
N SER A 112 5.00 4.58 11.18
CA SER A 112 6.06 5.36 10.51
C SER A 112 6.94 6.07 11.52
N LEU A 113 6.35 6.73 12.52
CA LEU A 113 7.10 7.43 13.57
C LEU A 113 7.88 6.48 14.49
N SER A 114 7.42 5.24 14.64
CA SER A 114 8.12 4.24 15.48
C SER A 114 9.30 3.59 14.75
N CYS A 115 9.36 3.68 13.42
CA CYS A 115 10.42 3.10 12.59
C CYS A 115 11.60 4.06 12.33
N TYR A 116 11.47 5.34 12.70
CA TYR A 116 12.53 6.36 12.60
C TYR A 116 12.98 6.81 13.99
#